data_AF-A0AAJ6TE06-F1
#
_entry.id   AF-A0AAJ6TE06-F1
#
_cell.length_a   1.000
_cell.length_b   1.000
_cell.length_c   1.000
_cell.angle_alpha   90.00
_cell.angle_beta   90.00
_cell.angle_gamma   90.00
#
_symmetry.space_group_name_H-M   'P 1'
#
loop_
_entity.id
_entity.type
_entity.pdbx_description
1 polymer ?
#
loop_
_entity_poly.entity_id
_entity_poly.type
_entity_poly.pdbx_seq_one_letter_code
_entity_poly.pdbx_strand_id
1 'polypeptide(L)'
;MLSCVVAFVPLSNFTLSIQTGTLFVYVRPGVTGGNAAGMEVVAVPSIPKQTHLYIAADEVINSLLDLQPELWGLPPFDDWIDGTLPLEIWHLGGSVVKGFGRGSKVLGIPTANLSTKGYSALLSEHPSGVYFGWAGLSARGVYKMVMSIGWNPYFNSTEKTIEPWLLHEFDGDFYGEELRLVIVGYIRPEANFTSLESLIAKIHEDRRIAERALDLPLYLKYKDDPYLKGSSL
;
A
#
# COMPACT_ATOMS: atom_id res chain seq x y z
N MET A 1 -13.78 1.41 -3.01
CA MET A 1 -13.02 0.14 -3.13
C MET A 1 -13.23 -0.36 -4.54
N LEU A 2 -12.29 -0.06 -5.45
CA LEU A 2 -12.32 -0.60 -6.81
C LEU A 2 -11.71 -2.00 -6.74
N SER A 3 -12.56 -3.01 -6.68
CA SER A 3 -12.14 -4.40 -6.77
C SER A 3 -11.87 -4.73 -8.24
N CYS A 4 -10.68 -5.26 -8.54
CA CYS A 4 -10.34 -5.68 -9.91
C CYS A 4 -10.45 -7.21 -10.02
N VAL A 5 -11.06 -7.70 -11.10
CA VAL A 5 -11.15 -9.14 -11.38
C VAL A 5 -10.22 -9.47 -12.53
N VAL A 6 -9.26 -10.36 -12.29
CA VAL A 6 -8.40 -10.90 -13.35
C VAL A 6 -9.06 -12.15 -13.92
N ALA A 7 -9.33 -12.18 -15.23
CA ALA A 7 -10.00 -13.30 -15.90
C ALA A 7 -9.11 -13.94 -16.97
N PHE A 8 -8.96 -15.27 -16.96
CA PHE A 8 -8.10 -15.96 -17.94
C PHE A 8 -8.85 -16.33 -19.23
N VAL A 9 -8.26 -16.01 -20.39
CA VAL A 9 -8.85 -16.25 -21.73
C VAL A 9 -7.87 -17.05 -22.62
N PRO A 10 -8.28 -18.11 -23.32
CA PRO A 10 -7.39 -18.85 -24.22
C PRO A 10 -6.87 -17.98 -25.37
N LEU A 11 -5.59 -18.15 -25.72
CA LEU A 11 -4.87 -17.42 -26.79
C LEU A 11 -5.57 -17.46 -28.16
N SER A 12 -6.37 -18.48 -28.47
CA SER A 12 -7.03 -18.63 -29.77
C SER A 12 -8.09 -17.56 -30.07
N ASN A 13 -8.50 -16.76 -29.07
CA ASN A 13 -9.62 -15.83 -29.16
C ASN A 13 -9.23 -14.38 -28.82
N PHE A 14 -7.94 -14.03 -28.90
CA PHE A 14 -7.43 -12.72 -28.50
C PHE A 14 -7.37 -11.77 -29.71
N THR A 15 -8.04 -10.62 -29.66
CA THR A 15 -7.81 -9.50 -30.58
C THR A 15 -7.71 -8.22 -29.77
N LEU A 16 -6.53 -7.62 -29.72
CA LEU A 16 -6.27 -6.36 -29.03
C LEU A 16 -6.64 -5.20 -29.97
N SER A 17 -7.77 -4.54 -29.75
CA SER A 17 -8.10 -3.27 -30.43
C SER A 17 -8.24 -2.18 -29.38
N ILE A 18 -7.21 -1.34 -29.27
CA ILE A 18 -7.24 -0.15 -28.42
C ILE A 18 -7.78 1.01 -29.28
N GLN A 19 -9.08 1.24 -29.21
CA GLN A 19 -9.66 2.53 -29.57
C GLN A 19 -10.47 3.05 -28.38
N THR A 20 -10.18 4.28 -27.97
CA THR A 20 -11.00 5.09 -27.04
C THR A 20 -11.27 4.46 -25.66
N GLY A 21 -10.25 3.89 -25.01
CA GLY A 21 -10.28 3.63 -23.56
C GLY A 21 -11.33 2.61 -23.09
N THR A 22 -11.83 1.73 -23.97
CA THR A 22 -12.75 0.64 -23.60
C THR A 22 -12.21 -0.68 -24.15
N LEU A 23 -11.88 -1.62 -23.24
CA LEU A 23 -11.42 -2.96 -23.60
C LEU A 23 -12.63 -3.87 -23.86
N PHE A 24 -12.87 -4.23 -25.12
CA PHE A 24 -13.91 -5.21 -25.47
C PHE A 24 -13.34 -6.63 -25.36
N VAL A 25 -13.68 -7.35 -24.29
CA VAL A 25 -13.43 -8.78 -24.15
C VAL A 25 -14.72 -9.52 -24.50
N TYR A 26 -14.72 -10.26 -25.62
CA TYR A 26 -15.89 -11.04 -26.04
C TYR A 26 -16.11 -12.24 -25.09
N VAL A 27 -17.11 -12.06 -24.22
CA VAL A 27 -18.01 -13.03 -23.58
C VAL A 27 -17.36 -14.22 -22.84
N ARG A 28 -17.09 -14.03 -21.54
CA ARG A 28 -16.97 -15.14 -20.56
C ARG A 28 -17.64 -14.80 -19.23
N PRO A 29 -18.18 -15.81 -18.50
CA PRO A 29 -18.92 -15.61 -17.25
C PRO A 29 -18.18 -14.80 -16.17
N GLY A 30 -16.85 -14.92 -16.07
CA GLY A 30 -16.05 -14.13 -15.12
C GLY A 30 -15.95 -12.64 -15.49
N VAL A 31 -15.80 -12.34 -16.78
CA VAL A 31 -15.82 -10.95 -17.30
C VAL A 31 -17.22 -10.37 -17.18
N THR A 32 -18.24 -11.15 -17.55
CA THR A 32 -19.64 -10.74 -17.42
C THR A 32 -20.04 -10.55 -15.97
N GLY A 33 -19.59 -11.42 -15.05
CA GLY A 33 -19.83 -11.31 -13.61
C GLY A 33 -19.10 -10.11 -12.99
N GLY A 34 -17.84 -9.89 -13.38
CA GLY A 34 -17.06 -8.71 -13.04
C GLY A 34 -17.78 -7.41 -13.44
N ASN A 35 -18.11 -7.30 -14.72
CA ASN A 35 -18.84 -6.15 -15.26
C ASN A 35 -20.22 -5.96 -14.62
N ALA A 36 -20.97 -7.05 -14.39
CA ALA A 36 -22.30 -6.98 -13.76
C ALA A 36 -22.23 -6.52 -12.30
N ALA A 37 -21.11 -6.76 -11.63
CA ALA A 37 -20.84 -6.27 -10.28
C ALA A 37 -20.21 -4.86 -10.27
N GLY A 38 -20.03 -4.22 -11.43
CA GLY A 38 -19.41 -2.89 -11.56
C GLY A 38 -17.90 -2.88 -11.34
N MET A 39 -17.23 -4.02 -11.49
CA MET A 39 -15.78 -4.17 -11.31
C MET A 39 -15.01 -3.87 -12.60
N GLU A 40 -13.78 -3.38 -12.46
CA GLU A 40 -12.84 -3.26 -13.59
C GLU A 40 -12.19 -4.63 -13.85
N VAL A 41 -12.22 -5.09 -15.10
CA VAL A 41 -11.82 -6.47 -15.47
C VAL A 41 -10.58 -6.46 -16.35
N VAL A 42 -9.53 -7.16 -15.90
CA VAL A 42 -8.31 -7.38 -16.68
C VAL A 42 -8.31 -8.81 -17.21
N ALA A 43 -8.28 -8.98 -18.53
CA ALA A 43 -8.25 -10.31 -19.16
C ALA A 43 -6.82 -10.73 -19.50
N VAL A 44 -6.35 -11.84 -18.91
CA VAL A 44 -4.99 -12.36 -19.12
C VAL A 44 -5.05 -13.63 -19.99
N PRO A 45 -4.27 -13.73 -21.08
CA PRO A 45 -4.29 -14.92 -21.90
C PRO A 45 -3.69 -16.13 -21.17
N SER A 46 -4.37 -17.28 -21.17
CA SER A 46 -3.82 -18.52 -20.58
C SER A 46 -2.82 -19.19 -21.53
N ILE A 47 -1.71 -19.70 -20.98
CA ILE A 47 -0.75 -20.50 -21.75
C ILE A 47 -1.32 -21.93 -21.89
N PRO A 48 -1.42 -22.47 -23.13
CA PRO A 48 -1.91 -23.82 -23.35
C PRO A 48 -1.12 -24.87 -22.55
N LYS A 49 -1.83 -25.84 -21.96
CA LYS A 49 -1.29 -26.99 -21.19
C LYS A 49 -0.70 -26.69 -19.80
N GLN A 50 -0.85 -25.46 -19.29
CA GLN A 50 -0.39 -25.07 -17.94
C GLN A 50 -1.53 -24.68 -17.00
N THR A 51 -2.71 -25.28 -17.13
CA THR A 51 -3.92 -24.93 -16.34
C THR A 51 -3.74 -25.00 -14.82
N HIS A 52 -2.83 -25.84 -14.33
CA HIS A 52 -2.50 -25.95 -12.91
C HIS A 52 -1.65 -24.78 -12.37
N LEU A 53 -1.00 -24.01 -13.25
CA LEU A 53 -0.26 -22.80 -12.87
C LEU A 53 -1.18 -21.60 -12.63
N TYR A 54 -2.46 -21.70 -13.02
CA TYR A 54 -3.44 -20.62 -12.93
C TYR A 54 -4.49 -20.84 -11.84
N ILE A 55 -4.20 -21.63 -10.81
CA ILE A 55 -5.10 -21.74 -9.63
C ILE A 55 -5.20 -20.38 -8.91
N ALA A 56 -4.16 -19.55 -9.00
CA ALA A 56 -4.17 -18.16 -8.53
C ALA A 56 -5.14 -17.23 -9.30
N ALA A 57 -5.80 -17.71 -10.36
CA ALA A 57 -6.82 -16.97 -11.11
C ALA A 57 -8.10 -16.68 -10.31
N ASP A 58 -8.27 -17.33 -9.15
CA ASP A 58 -9.39 -17.12 -8.24
C ASP A 58 -9.09 -16.09 -7.14
N GLU A 59 -7.94 -15.39 -7.22
CA GLU A 59 -7.55 -14.39 -6.23
C GLU A 59 -8.22 -13.03 -6.51
N VAL A 60 -8.80 -12.45 -5.45
CA VAL A 60 -9.32 -11.09 -5.48
C VAL A 60 -8.17 -10.13 -5.20
N ILE A 61 -7.88 -9.27 -6.17
CA ILE A 61 -6.92 -8.18 -6.00
C ILE A 61 -7.69 -6.95 -5.50
N ASN A 62 -7.40 -6.53 -4.27
CA ASN A 62 -8.10 -5.42 -3.62
C ASN A 62 -7.69 -4.04 -4.15
N SER A 63 -6.57 -3.97 -4.87
CA SER A 63 -6.05 -2.74 -5.48
C SER A 63 -5.14 -3.02 -6.67
N LEU A 64 -5.12 -2.12 -7.66
CA LEU A 64 -4.10 -2.16 -8.72
C LEU A 64 -2.67 -2.04 -8.19
N LEU A 65 -2.45 -1.44 -7.00
CA LEU A 65 -1.12 -1.41 -6.37
C LEU A 65 -0.63 -2.81 -5.98
N ASP A 66 -1.53 -3.79 -5.86
CA ASP A 66 -1.21 -5.16 -5.46
C ASP A 66 -1.01 -6.10 -6.66
N LEU A 67 -1.26 -5.60 -7.87
CA LEU A 67 -1.15 -6.39 -9.09
C LEU A 67 0.33 -6.62 -9.44
N GLN A 68 0.77 -7.88 -9.36
CA GLN A 68 2.11 -8.33 -9.75
C GLN A 68 2.05 -9.15 -11.05
N PRO A 69 2.01 -8.51 -12.24
CA PRO A 69 1.78 -9.16 -13.52
C PRO A 69 2.71 -10.37 -13.79
N GLU A 70 3.92 -10.34 -13.24
CA GLU A 70 4.92 -11.41 -13.31
C GLU A 70 4.48 -12.75 -12.73
N LEU A 71 3.59 -12.76 -11.73
CA LEU A 71 3.01 -14.00 -11.16
C LEU A 71 2.21 -14.78 -12.20
N TRP A 72 1.76 -14.10 -13.26
CA TRP A 72 0.99 -14.69 -14.35
C TRP A 72 1.79 -14.73 -15.67
N GLY A 73 3.11 -14.56 -15.61
CA GLY A 73 4.00 -14.64 -16.77
C GLY A 73 3.94 -13.42 -17.70
N LEU A 74 3.35 -12.31 -17.24
CA LEU A 74 3.42 -11.02 -17.93
C LEU A 74 4.69 -10.26 -17.49
N PRO A 75 5.17 -9.29 -18.28
CA PRO A 75 6.26 -8.42 -17.84
C PRO A 75 5.90 -7.68 -16.54
N PRO A 76 6.85 -7.48 -15.61
CA PRO A 76 6.63 -6.62 -14.44
C PRO A 76 6.34 -5.18 -14.91
N PHE A 77 5.69 -4.39 -14.07
CA PHE A 77 5.58 -2.96 -14.36
C PHE A 77 6.95 -2.27 -14.23
N ASP A 78 7.24 -1.36 -15.17
CA ASP A 78 8.50 -0.61 -15.21
C ASP A 78 8.54 0.56 -14.20
N ASP A 79 7.43 0.82 -13.50
CA ASP A 79 7.28 1.90 -12.53
C ASP A 79 7.79 1.53 -11.12
N TRP A 80 8.00 0.25 -10.84
CA TRP A 80 8.61 -0.19 -9.58
C TRP A 80 10.11 0.09 -9.55
N ILE A 81 10.56 0.75 -8.49
CA ILE A 81 11.95 1.15 -8.28
C ILE A 81 12.41 0.56 -6.94
N ASP A 82 13.38 -0.35 -6.98
CA ASP A 82 14.01 -0.98 -5.81
C ASP A 82 13.02 -1.55 -4.77
N GLY A 83 11.91 -2.13 -5.24
CA GLY A 83 10.87 -2.71 -4.38
C GLY A 83 9.87 -1.68 -3.83
N THR A 84 9.78 -0.51 -4.47
CA THR A 84 8.79 0.52 -4.16
C THR A 84 8.05 0.97 -5.41
N LEU A 85 6.78 1.33 -5.25
CA LEU A 85 5.98 1.97 -6.29
C LEU A 85 5.83 3.46 -5.95
N PRO A 86 6.39 4.39 -6.76
CA PRO A 86 6.16 5.81 -6.60
C PRO A 86 4.67 6.15 -6.67
N LEU A 87 4.21 7.07 -5.81
CA LEU A 87 2.83 7.57 -5.84
C LEU A 87 2.80 9.07 -6.10
N GLU A 88 1.63 9.57 -6.50
CA GLU A 88 1.32 10.98 -6.25
C GLU A 88 1.35 11.21 -4.74
N ILE A 89 2.08 12.24 -4.31
CA ILE A 89 2.25 12.47 -2.88
C ILE A 89 0.92 12.86 -2.26
N TRP A 90 0.72 12.43 -1.02
CA TRP A 90 -0.42 12.83 -0.23
C TRP A 90 -0.03 13.04 1.22
N HIS A 91 -0.83 13.83 1.91
CA HIS A 91 -0.54 14.33 3.24
C HIS A 91 -1.54 13.81 4.25
N LEU A 92 -1.02 13.48 5.43
CA LEU A 92 -1.84 13.10 6.57
C LEU A 92 -1.14 13.54 7.84
N GLY A 93 -1.89 13.92 8.87
CA GLY A 93 -1.30 14.29 10.13
C GLY A 93 -2.31 14.28 11.26
N GLY A 94 -1.81 14.38 12.48
CA GLY A 94 -2.63 14.48 13.66
C GLY A 94 -1.80 14.20 14.91
N SER A 95 -2.47 14.27 16.05
CA SER A 95 -1.84 14.02 17.32
C SER A 95 -1.55 12.53 17.50
N VAL A 96 -0.36 12.22 18.01
CA VAL A 96 0.07 10.85 18.30
C VAL A 96 -0.69 10.32 19.52
N VAL A 97 -1.45 9.25 19.34
CA VAL A 97 -2.25 8.63 20.41
C VAL A 97 -1.62 7.33 20.90
N LYS A 98 -1.92 6.96 22.14
CA LYS A 98 -1.54 5.64 22.66
C LYS A 98 -2.35 4.56 21.94
N GLY A 99 -1.65 3.62 21.32
CA GLY A 99 -2.26 2.41 20.76
C GLY A 99 -2.60 1.37 21.84
N PHE A 100 -2.96 0.17 21.40
CA PHE A 100 -3.37 -0.94 22.28
C PHE A 100 -2.22 -1.65 23.02
N GLY A 101 -1.00 -1.12 22.96
CA GLY A 101 0.13 -1.64 23.74
C GLY A 101 0.53 -3.09 23.39
N ARG A 102 0.33 -3.53 22.14
CA ARG A 102 0.56 -4.91 21.67
C ARG A 102 2.04 -5.35 21.61
N GLY A 103 2.93 -4.73 22.38
CA GLY A 103 4.33 -5.13 22.48
C GLY A 103 5.23 -4.64 21.36
N SER A 104 4.78 -3.76 20.47
CA SER A 104 5.56 -3.26 19.33
C SER A 104 6.94 -2.70 19.74
N LYS A 105 7.01 -1.97 20.87
CA LYS A 105 8.27 -1.50 21.48
C LYS A 105 9.17 -2.64 21.99
N VAL A 106 8.59 -3.72 22.53
CA VAL A 106 9.33 -4.93 22.96
C VAL A 106 9.90 -5.68 21.76
N LEU A 107 9.22 -5.60 20.61
CA LEU A 107 9.65 -6.19 19.34
C LEU A 107 10.63 -5.28 18.56
N GLY A 108 11.03 -4.14 19.12
CA GLY A 108 11.94 -3.19 18.46
C GLY A 108 11.31 -2.35 17.33
N ILE A 109 9.97 -2.31 17.27
CA ILE A 109 9.20 -1.65 16.21
C ILE A 109 8.25 -0.62 16.86
N PRO A 110 8.74 0.51 17.38
CA PRO A 110 7.90 1.50 18.05
C PRO A 110 7.02 2.28 17.05
N THR A 111 5.85 1.72 16.70
CA THR A 111 4.83 2.42 15.91
C THR A 111 4.07 3.45 16.75
N ALA A 112 3.93 4.65 16.20
CA ALA A 112 2.96 5.63 16.66
C ALA A 112 1.59 5.29 16.08
N ASN A 113 0.51 5.59 16.80
CA ASN A 113 -0.85 5.51 16.25
C ASN A 113 -1.33 6.94 15.99
N LEU A 114 -1.91 7.20 14.82
CA LEU A 114 -2.50 8.49 14.50
C LEU A 114 -4.02 8.45 14.62
N SER A 115 -4.60 9.56 15.09
CA SER A 115 -6.05 9.75 14.99
C SER A 115 -6.44 9.92 13.52
N THR A 116 -7.41 9.14 13.07
CA THR A 116 -7.93 9.15 11.70
C THR A 116 -9.09 10.13 11.50
N LYS A 117 -9.44 10.88 12.57
CA LYS A 117 -10.54 11.83 12.56
C LYS A 117 -10.30 12.91 11.50
N GLY A 118 -11.19 12.98 10.51
CA GLY A 118 -11.10 13.93 9.41
C GLY A 118 -10.41 13.40 8.15
N TYR A 119 -9.80 12.20 8.20
CA TYR A 119 -9.13 11.57 7.04
C TYR A 119 -9.85 10.34 6.51
N SER A 120 -11.03 9.98 7.04
CA SER A 120 -11.74 8.76 6.63
C SER A 120 -12.01 8.67 5.13
N ALA A 121 -12.36 9.79 4.48
CA ALA A 121 -12.57 9.84 3.03
C ALA A 121 -11.27 9.58 2.26
N LEU A 122 -10.20 10.31 2.58
CA LEU A 122 -8.87 10.12 2.00
C LEU A 122 -8.35 8.68 2.16
N LEU A 123 -8.51 8.10 3.36
CA LEU A 123 -8.07 6.74 3.65
C LEU A 123 -8.89 5.68 2.91
N SER A 124 -10.14 5.98 2.55
CA SER A 124 -10.98 5.05 1.80
C SER A 124 -10.56 4.90 0.33
N GLU A 125 -9.84 5.91 -0.20
CA GLU A 125 -9.28 5.93 -1.55
C GLU A 125 -7.96 5.17 -1.66
N HIS A 126 -7.21 5.06 -0.57
CA HIS A 126 -5.90 4.39 -0.53
C HIS A 126 -6.03 2.95 -0.03
N PRO A 127 -5.52 1.91 -0.71
CA PRO A 127 -5.64 0.54 -0.23
C PRO A 127 -4.88 0.31 1.08
N SER A 128 -5.29 -0.72 1.82
CA SER A 128 -4.53 -1.17 2.99
C SER A 128 -3.19 -1.76 2.53
N GLY A 129 -2.15 -1.56 3.32
CA GLY A 129 -0.81 -2.04 3.01
C GLY A 129 0.27 -1.20 3.67
N VAL A 130 1.49 -1.38 3.19
CA VAL A 130 2.69 -0.72 3.70
C VAL A 130 3.13 0.38 2.76
N TYR A 131 3.25 1.58 3.31
CA TYR A 131 3.67 2.80 2.63
C TYR A 131 4.94 3.34 3.26
N PHE A 132 5.58 4.31 2.60
CA PHE A 132 6.74 4.98 3.15
C PHE A 132 6.76 6.46 2.77
N GLY A 133 7.59 7.22 3.48
CA GLY A 133 7.66 8.65 3.30
C GLY A 133 8.44 9.37 4.37
N TRP A 134 8.04 10.62 4.61
CA TRP A 134 8.66 11.51 5.56
C TRP A 134 7.68 11.87 6.68
N ALA A 135 8.20 11.98 7.89
CA ALA A 135 7.46 12.29 9.10
C ALA A 135 8.07 13.53 9.76
N GLY A 136 7.27 14.58 9.92
CA GLY A 136 7.60 15.80 10.63
C GLY A 136 7.01 15.77 12.03
N LEU A 137 7.88 15.90 13.03
CA LEU A 137 7.50 16.17 14.41
C LEU A 137 7.87 17.63 14.71
N SER A 138 6.87 18.45 15.00
CA SER A 138 7.02 19.91 15.09
C SER A 138 8.15 20.36 16.02
N ALA A 139 8.39 19.63 17.11
CA ALA A 139 9.42 19.95 18.10
C ALA A 139 10.77 19.23 17.87
N ARG A 140 10.86 18.26 16.96
CA ARG A 140 11.98 17.31 16.88
C ARG A 140 12.67 17.27 15.52
N GLY A 141 11.92 17.53 14.44
CA GLY A 141 12.45 17.57 13.08
C GLY A 141 11.77 16.59 12.13
N VAL A 142 12.45 16.30 11.03
CA VAL A 142 11.94 15.45 9.94
C VAL A 142 12.71 14.14 9.88
N TYR A 143 11.98 13.04 9.82
CA TYR A 143 12.48 11.67 9.85
C TYR A 143 11.95 10.85 8.68
N LYS A 144 12.75 9.87 8.24
CA LYS A 144 12.25 8.80 7.36
C LYS A 144 11.21 7.98 8.11
N MET A 145 10.23 7.45 7.39
CA MET A 145 9.21 6.61 8.00
C MET A 145 8.73 5.48 7.09
N VAL A 146 8.26 4.41 7.72
CA VAL A 146 7.42 3.37 7.11
C VAL A 146 6.06 3.39 7.81
N MET A 147 4.98 3.10 7.10
CA MET A 147 3.62 3.20 7.60
C MET A 147 2.82 1.96 7.26
N SER A 148 2.10 1.42 8.23
CA SER A 148 1.01 0.49 7.93
C SER A 148 -0.33 1.24 7.88
N ILE A 149 -1.11 0.98 6.84
CA ILE A 149 -2.54 1.30 6.79
C ILE A 149 -3.30 -0.01 6.81
N GLY A 150 -4.13 -0.23 7.82
CA GLY A 150 -4.92 -1.46 7.98
C GLY A 150 -6.33 -1.17 8.44
N TRP A 151 -7.14 -2.21 8.69
CA TRP A 151 -8.50 -2.06 9.21
C TRP A 151 -8.56 -2.28 10.72
N ASN A 152 -9.36 -1.48 11.44
CA ASN A 152 -9.57 -1.69 12.86
C ASN A 152 -10.56 -2.85 13.11
N PRO A 153 -10.11 -4.00 13.66
CA PRO A 153 -10.98 -5.15 13.87
C PRO A 153 -12.06 -4.91 14.94
N TYR A 154 -11.90 -3.91 15.82
CA TYR A 154 -12.83 -3.63 16.91
C TYR A 154 -13.97 -2.68 16.53
N PHE A 155 -13.86 -1.98 15.40
CA PHE A 155 -14.88 -1.05 14.89
C PHE A 155 -15.58 -1.63 13.67
N ASN A 156 -15.95 -2.91 13.72
CA ASN A 156 -16.59 -3.64 12.60
C ASN A 156 -15.88 -3.41 11.23
N SER A 157 -14.57 -3.17 11.24
CA SER A 157 -13.78 -2.83 10.05
C SER A 157 -14.33 -1.65 9.24
N THR A 158 -14.98 -0.66 9.87
CA THR A 158 -15.48 0.54 9.16
C THR A 158 -14.44 1.66 9.06
N GLU A 159 -13.41 1.61 9.89
CA GLU A 159 -12.36 2.63 9.94
C GLU A 159 -10.99 1.98 9.76
N LYS A 160 -10.16 2.62 8.94
CA LYS A 160 -8.74 2.26 8.83
C LYS A 160 -7.96 2.78 10.02
N THR A 161 -6.87 2.10 10.35
CA THR A 161 -5.84 2.55 11.28
C THR A 161 -4.59 2.95 10.52
N ILE A 162 -3.79 3.83 11.12
CA ILE A 162 -2.54 4.30 10.56
C ILE A 162 -1.47 4.19 11.64
N GLU A 163 -0.45 3.39 11.33
CA GLU A 163 0.61 3.05 12.27
C GLU A 163 1.99 3.40 11.67
N PRO A 164 2.39 4.68 11.69
CA PRO A 164 3.73 5.09 11.28
C PRO A 164 4.80 4.60 12.26
N TRP A 165 5.87 4.05 11.72
CA TRP A 165 7.15 3.85 12.41
C TRP A 165 8.18 4.84 11.86
N LEU A 166 8.54 5.82 12.70
CA LEU A 166 9.62 6.74 12.42
C LEU A 166 10.95 6.00 12.57
N LEU A 167 11.78 6.03 11.54
CA LEU A 167 13.02 5.26 11.45
C LEU A 167 14.15 6.00 12.18
N HIS A 168 13.94 6.22 13.47
CA HIS A 168 14.81 6.95 14.38
C HIS A 168 14.67 6.40 15.80
N GLU A 169 15.75 6.49 16.57
CA GLU A 169 15.77 6.14 17.99
C GLU A 169 15.49 7.40 18.81
N PHE A 170 14.36 7.42 19.51
CA PHE A 170 13.97 8.55 20.36
C PHE A 170 14.27 8.25 21.83
N ASP A 171 14.80 9.26 22.53
CA ASP A 171 14.87 9.30 23.98
C ASP A 171 13.48 9.58 24.57
N GLY A 172 12.63 8.54 24.58
CA GLY A 172 11.28 8.58 25.13
C GLY A 172 10.16 8.64 24.08
N ASP A 173 8.93 8.58 24.56
CA ASP A 173 7.74 8.61 23.70
C ASP A 173 7.35 10.07 23.36
N PHE A 174 6.65 10.26 22.23
CA PHE A 174 6.18 11.56 21.74
C PHE A 174 4.64 11.62 21.65
N TYR A 175 3.95 10.99 22.59
CA TYR A 175 2.48 11.03 22.66
C TYR A 175 1.97 12.46 22.82
N GLY A 176 0.88 12.78 22.14
CA GLY A 176 0.27 14.11 22.13
C GLY A 176 1.01 15.12 21.24
N GLU A 177 2.20 14.79 20.73
CA GLU A 177 2.85 15.63 19.72
C GLU A 177 2.11 15.55 18.38
N GLU A 178 2.13 16.65 17.65
CA GLU A 178 1.54 16.73 16.31
C GLU A 178 2.52 16.14 15.30
N LEU A 179 2.09 15.04 14.68
CA LEU A 179 2.84 14.31 13.66
C LEU A 179 2.25 14.61 12.29
N ARG A 180 3.12 14.93 11.32
CA ARG A 180 2.76 15.25 9.94
C ARG A 180 3.48 14.32 9.00
N LEU A 181 2.76 13.71 8.08
CA LEU A 181 3.25 12.68 7.18
C LEU A 181 3.12 13.14 5.73
N VAL A 182 4.19 12.95 4.97
CA VAL A 182 4.20 13.04 3.51
C VAL A 182 4.44 11.64 2.98
N ILE A 183 3.42 11.05 2.38
CA ILE A 183 3.50 9.71 1.80
C ILE A 183 3.97 9.86 0.36
N VAL A 184 5.00 9.11 -0.03
CA VAL A 184 5.65 9.25 -1.35
C VAL A 184 5.64 7.98 -2.18
N GLY A 185 5.27 6.85 -1.58
CA GLY A 185 5.23 5.58 -2.28
C GLY A 185 4.64 4.44 -1.47
N TYR A 186 4.48 3.33 -2.16
CA TYR A 186 3.95 2.06 -1.67
C TYR A 186 5.03 0.97 -1.69
N ILE A 187 4.97 0.03 -0.76
CA ILE A 187 5.90 -1.11 -0.67
C ILE A 187 5.17 -2.42 -1.00
N ARG A 188 4.05 -2.71 -0.31
CA ARG A 188 3.37 -4.01 -0.44
C ARG A 188 1.97 -4.04 0.20
N PRO A 189 1.12 -5.00 -0.17
CA PRO A 189 -0.13 -5.27 0.55
C PRO A 189 0.08 -5.76 1.98
N GLU A 190 -1.01 -5.73 2.75
CA GLU A 190 -1.12 -6.49 4.00
C GLU A 190 -0.86 -7.97 3.73
N ALA A 191 -0.14 -8.62 4.62
CA ALA A 191 0.21 -10.03 4.50
C ALA A 191 -0.12 -10.76 5.79
N ASN A 192 -0.60 -12.00 5.66
CA ASN A 192 -0.77 -12.91 6.79
C ASN A 192 0.54 -13.61 7.10
N PHE A 193 0.89 -13.69 8.38
CA PHE A 193 2.13 -14.32 8.84
C PHE A 193 1.81 -15.52 9.71
N THR A 194 2.51 -16.62 9.48
CA THR A 194 2.34 -17.88 10.23
C THR A 194 3.11 -17.88 11.54
N SER A 195 4.06 -16.95 11.72
CA SER A 195 4.82 -16.79 12.96
C SER A 195 5.15 -15.32 13.26
N LEU A 196 5.35 -15.01 14.54
CA LEU A 196 5.81 -13.69 14.98
C LEU A 196 7.17 -13.31 14.37
N GLU A 197 8.08 -14.28 14.25
CA GLU A 197 9.40 -14.07 13.65
C GLU A 197 9.30 -13.66 12.18
N SER A 198 8.42 -14.31 11.41
CA SER A 198 8.19 -13.97 10.00
C SER A 198 7.60 -12.57 9.83
N LEU A 199 6.71 -12.16 10.74
CA LEU A 199 6.17 -10.80 10.79
C LEU A 199 7.28 -9.77 11.07
N ILE A 200 8.08 -10.00 12.10
CA ILE A 200 9.19 -9.09 12.48
C ILE A 200 10.20 -8.98 11.34
N ALA A 201 10.63 -10.10 10.77
CA ALA A 201 11.57 -10.12 9.66
C ALA A 201 11.04 -9.30 8.47
N LYS A 202 9.75 -9.42 8.17
CA LYS A 202 9.13 -8.64 7.09
C LYS A 202 9.08 -7.15 7.39
N ILE A 203 8.71 -6.76 8.61
CA ILE A 203 8.71 -5.35 9.02
C ILE A 203 10.11 -4.72 8.92
N HIS A 204 11.15 -5.46 9.32
CA HIS A 204 12.54 -4.98 9.16
C HIS A 204 12.99 -4.95 7.70
N GLU A 205 12.45 -5.80 6.83
CA GLU A 205 12.65 -5.67 5.39
C GLU A 205 12.00 -4.41 4.84
N ASP A 206 10.74 -4.13 5.21
CA ASP A 206 10.02 -2.92 4.79
C ASP A 206 10.78 -1.66 5.22
N ARG A 207 11.33 -1.65 6.45
CA ARG A 207 12.24 -0.60 6.93
C ARG A 207 13.45 -0.41 6.01
N ARG A 208 14.17 -1.49 5.67
CA ARG A 208 15.37 -1.42 4.82
C ARG A 208 15.06 -0.93 3.40
N ILE A 209 13.89 -1.31 2.87
CA ILE A 209 13.39 -0.82 1.57
C ILE A 209 13.16 0.69 1.67
N ALA A 210 12.38 1.15 2.65
CA ALA A 210 12.09 2.56 2.86
C ALA A 210 13.36 3.41 3.08
N GLU A 211 14.30 2.94 3.90
CA GLU A 211 15.57 3.65 4.17
C GLU A 211 16.35 3.90 2.89
N ARG A 212 16.52 2.87 2.05
CA ARG A 212 17.23 3.00 0.77
C ARG A 212 16.47 3.86 -0.23
N ALA A 213 15.17 3.63 -0.38
CA ALA A 213 14.33 4.38 -1.32
C ALA A 213 14.35 5.88 -1.01
N LEU A 214 14.22 6.27 0.26
CA LEU A 214 14.19 7.69 0.66
C LEU A 214 15.52 8.44 0.45
N ASP A 215 16.62 7.75 0.13
CA ASP A 215 17.87 8.39 -0.30
C ASP A 215 17.95 8.63 -1.81
N LEU A 216 17.05 8.05 -2.61
CA LEU A 216 16.99 8.29 -4.05
C LEU A 216 16.48 9.72 -4.31
N PRO A 217 17.03 10.45 -5.30
CA PRO A 217 16.62 11.82 -5.61
C PRO A 217 15.11 11.99 -5.86
N LEU A 218 14.46 10.94 -6.40
CA LEU A 218 13.02 10.90 -6.63
C LEU A 218 12.21 11.16 -5.36
N TYR A 219 12.65 10.61 -4.21
CA TYR A 219 11.95 10.68 -2.94
C TYR A 219 12.59 11.66 -1.95
N LEU A 220 13.92 11.85 -2.02
CA LEU A 220 14.69 12.70 -1.10
C LEU A 220 14.22 14.15 -1.13
N LYS A 221 13.79 14.65 -2.29
CA LYS A 221 13.28 16.02 -2.47
C LYS A 221 12.09 16.35 -1.55
N TYR A 222 11.32 15.35 -1.14
CA TYR A 222 10.14 15.54 -0.28
C TYR A 222 10.49 15.66 1.22
N LYS A 223 11.75 15.46 1.60
CA LYS A 223 12.23 15.73 2.97
C LYS A 223 11.99 17.19 3.39
N ASP A 224 12.00 18.10 2.42
CA ASP A 224 11.83 19.53 2.64
C ASP A 224 10.41 20.04 2.41
N ASP A 225 9.44 19.14 2.21
CA ASP A 225 8.03 19.49 2.02
C ASP A 225 7.53 20.43 3.16
N PRO A 226 6.94 21.60 2.84
CA PRO A 226 6.49 22.57 3.83
C PRO A 226 5.49 22.00 4.85
N TYR A 227 4.70 21.00 4.45
CA TYR A 227 3.73 20.35 5.33
C TYR A 227 4.42 19.76 6.57
N LEU A 228 5.60 19.16 6.41
CA LEU A 228 6.37 18.55 7.49
C LEU A 228 6.82 19.55 8.57
N LYS A 229 6.93 20.83 8.21
CA LYS A 229 7.44 21.90 9.08
C LYS A 229 6.32 22.69 9.78
N GLY A 230 5.05 22.31 9.58
CA GLY A 230 3.92 22.98 10.21
C GLY A 230 3.58 24.34 9.59
N SER A 231 4.10 24.64 8.40
CA SER A 231 3.59 25.78 7.62
C SER A 231 2.19 25.42 7.14
N SER A 232 1.20 26.24 7.50
CA SER A 232 -0.14 26.15 6.91
C SER A 232 0.00 26.19 5.38
N LEU A 233 -0.60 25.23 4.67
CA LEU A 233 -0.87 25.37 3.23
C LEU A 233 -1.82 26.55 3.01
#